data_AF-F2DKN2-F1
#
_entry.id   AF-F2DKN2-F1
#
_cell.length_a   1.000
_cell.length_b   1.000
_cell.length_c   1.000
_cell.angle_alpha   90.00
_cell.angle_beta   90.00
_cell.angle_gamma   90.00
#
_symmetry.space_group_name_H-M   'P 1'
#
loop_
_entity.id
_entity.type
_entity.pdbx_description
1 polymer ?
#
loop_
_entity_poly.entity_id
_entity_poly.type
_entity_poly.pdbx_seq_one_letter_code
_entity_poly.pdbx_strand_id
1 'polypeptide(L)'
;MAMEGTILCRPIMQAGLPAALVNNSLIKSGQLGTAILGAVSKYRNITRLVSPISQSSSKNFRPICRSFSSSSDGNGYMARNFNENDEDYVNSTVLEAVEVRSGSEGYIVKMRDGKNLLCVHNNSQGREIPESAPQPAIVLRIEDGSGTLLPIIVLEMPSVLLMAAIRHVHIARPTIYQVVKELIDKMGYEVKLVRVNKRIQEAYCAELYLTKTGDQTECITFDLRPSDAINIAVRCKVPIQVHRSLAYSDGIRSVEPAKFVASAGLSDGLLFTELDRPDGQPCVEAQEFSLVRNMFIAVVEERYKDAATWKDKLMKLRSKRKNWA
;
A
#
# COMPACT_ATOMS: atom_id res chain seq x y z
N MET A 1 -27.04 43.85 3.99
CA MET A 1 -27.62 43.06 5.09
C MET A 1 -26.77 41.81 5.25
N ALA A 2 -25.98 41.73 6.31
CA ALA A 2 -25.30 40.50 6.71
C ALA A 2 -26.23 39.68 7.61
N MET A 3 -26.10 38.36 7.57
CA MET A 3 -26.63 37.45 8.60
C MET A 3 -25.55 36.42 8.89
N GLU A 4 -24.78 36.69 9.95
CA GLU A 4 -23.98 35.66 10.63
C GLU A 4 -24.92 34.69 11.35
N GLY A 5 -24.57 33.40 11.33
CA GLY A 5 -25.33 32.35 11.99
C GLY A 5 -24.41 31.42 12.78
N THR A 6 -24.11 31.79 14.02
CA THR A 6 -23.28 30.99 14.93
C THR A 6 -24.04 29.75 15.40
N ILE A 7 -23.45 28.56 15.26
CA ILE A 7 -23.94 27.32 15.87
C ILE A 7 -22.80 26.66 16.64
N LEU A 8 -23.00 26.43 17.95
CA LEU A 8 -21.98 25.89 18.85
C LEU A 8 -22.64 25.06 19.97
N CYS A 9 -22.00 23.94 20.33
CA CYS A 9 -22.34 22.97 21.40
C CYS A 9 -23.52 22.01 21.10
N ARG A 10 -23.52 20.72 21.54
CA ARG A 10 -22.52 19.87 22.26
C ARG A 10 -22.85 18.36 22.05
N PRO A 11 -22.00 17.39 22.49
CA PRO A 11 -22.12 15.97 22.11
C PRO A 11 -23.09 15.16 23.00
N ILE A 12 -23.49 13.99 22.50
CA ILE A 12 -24.30 12.99 23.22
C ILE A 12 -23.42 11.82 23.67
N MET A 13 -23.67 11.32 24.89
CA MET A 13 -22.89 10.26 25.56
C MET A 13 -23.27 8.84 25.09
N GLN A 14 -22.39 7.89 25.41
CA GLN A 14 -22.58 6.46 25.21
C GLN A 14 -23.76 5.88 26.02
N ALA A 15 -24.38 4.84 25.48
CA ALA A 15 -25.06 3.80 26.24
C ALA A 15 -24.70 2.44 25.62
N GLY A 16 -24.54 1.39 26.44
CA GLY A 16 -24.14 0.06 25.97
C GLY A 16 -24.97 -1.06 26.61
N LEU A 17 -24.53 -2.30 26.35
CA LEU A 17 -25.07 -3.60 26.81
C LEU A 17 -26.36 -4.10 26.11
N PRO A 18 -26.61 -5.43 26.10
CA PRO A 18 -25.72 -6.57 26.38
C PRO A 18 -25.65 -7.62 25.24
N ALA A 19 -24.69 -8.54 25.33
CA ALA A 19 -24.66 -9.74 24.51
C ALA A 19 -25.62 -10.81 25.06
N ALA A 20 -26.29 -11.57 24.18
CA ALA A 20 -27.12 -12.71 24.54
C ALA A 20 -26.53 -14.00 23.94
N LEU A 21 -26.30 -14.99 24.82
CA LEU A 21 -25.72 -16.29 24.49
C LEU A 21 -26.85 -17.32 24.47
N VAL A 22 -27.21 -17.82 23.28
CA VAL A 22 -28.26 -18.85 23.14
C VAL A 22 -27.63 -20.17 22.73
N ASN A 23 -27.48 -21.04 23.73
CA ASN A 23 -27.16 -22.45 23.56
C ASN A 23 -28.48 -23.24 23.53
N ASN A 24 -28.68 -24.13 22.57
CA ASN A 24 -29.82 -25.06 22.61
C ASN A 24 -29.53 -26.36 21.85
N SER A 25 -29.67 -27.48 22.56
CA SER A 25 -29.46 -28.84 22.06
C SER A 25 -30.69 -29.70 22.37
N LEU A 26 -31.32 -30.36 21.39
CA LEU A 26 -32.31 -31.42 21.66
C LEU A 26 -32.60 -32.36 20.45
N ILE A 27 -31.92 -33.52 20.46
CA ILE A 27 -32.43 -34.91 20.32
C ILE A 27 -33.42 -35.34 19.19
N LYS A 28 -32.90 -36.20 18.30
CA LYS A 28 -33.44 -37.42 17.60
C LYS A 28 -34.85 -37.50 16.96
N SER A 29 -34.81 -37.84 15.66
CA SER A 29 -35.53 -38.95 14.96
C SER A 29 -34.71 -39.40 13.70
N GLY A 30 -34.97 -40.49 12.96
CA GLY A 30 -35.95 -41.58 13.13
C GLY A 30 -35.97 -42.77 12.13
N GLN A 31 -34.85 -43.16 11.47
CA GLN A 31 -34.67 -44.35 10.56
C GLN A 31 -35.45 -44.44 9.22
N LEU A 32 -34.73 -44.75 8.12
CA LEU A 32 -34.89 -45.99 7.31
C LEU A 32 -33.64 -46.26 6.42
N GLY A 33 -33.43 -47.51 5.96
CA GLY A 33 -32.21 -47.99 5.26
C GLY A 33 -32.11 -47.61 3.76
N THR A 34 -31.02 -47.93 3.03
CA THR A 34 -30.44 -49.29 2.82
C THR A 34 -28.92 -49.32 2.49
N ALA A 35 -28.27 -50.49 2.77
CA ALA A 35 -27.16 -51.20 2.07
C ALA A 35 -26.04 -50.47 1.26
N ILE A 36 -24.77 -50.94 1.11
CA ILE A 36 -23.95 -52.09 1.59
C ILE A 36 -22.44 -51.75 1.28
N LEU A 37 -21.47 -52.52 1.82
CA LEU A 37 -19.98 -52.44 1.66
C LEU A 37 -19.27 -51.31 2.45
N GLY A 38 -18.20 -51.55 3.24
CA GLY A 38 -17.63 -52.81 3.72
C GLY A 38 -16.09 -52.82 3.80
N ALA A 39 -15.51 -52.49 4.96
CA ALA A 39 -14.16 -52.92 5.37
C ALA A 39 -13.95 -52.71 6.88
N VAL A 40 -13.22 -53.62 7.54
CA VAL A 40 -13.11 -53.72 9.01
C VAL A 40 -11.71 -53.30 9.48
N SER A 41 -11.63 -52.53 10.59
CA SER A 41 -10.46 -52.57 11.47
C SER A 41 -10.89 -52.64 12.94
N LYS A 42 -10.11 -53.37 13.74
CA LYS A 42 -10.54 -53.94 15.03
C LYS A 42 -10.24 -53.00 16.20
N TYR A 43 -11.26 -52.67 16.98
CA TYR A 43 -11.09 -52.20 18.36
C TYR A 43 -11.24 -53.37 19.34
N ARG A 44 -10.35 -53.46 20.33
CA ARG A 44 -10.50 -54.32 21.52
C ARG A 44 -10.43 -53.45 22.78
N ASN A 45 -11.53 -53.39 23.51
CA ASN A 45 -11.60 -52.79 24.84
C ASN A 45 -11.01 -53.75 25.89
N ILE A 46 -10.26 -53.23 26.86
CA ILE A 46 -10.24 -53.77 28.23
C ILE A 46 -10.30 -52.61 29.21
N THR A 47 -11.37 -52.57 30.01
CA THR A 47 -11.56 -51.70 31.16
C THR A 47 -10.89 -52.34 32.38
N ARG A 48 -10.17 -51.57 33.20
CA ARG A 48 -10.00 -51.88 34.64
C ARG A 48 -9.74 -50.61 35.44
N LEU A 49 -10.36 -50.53 36.60
CA LEU A 49 -10.44 -49.36 37.47
C LEU A 49 -10.02 -49.81 38.87
N VAL A 50 -8.86 -49.36 39.35
CA VAL A 50 -8.40 -49.54 40.74
C VAL A 50 -7.56 -48.33 41.16
N SER A 51 -7.89 -47.78 42.31
CA SER A 51 -7.10 -46.88 43.16
C SER A 51 -7.22 -47.43 44.61
N PRO A 52 -6.47 -46.96 45.63
CA PRO A 52 -5.47 -45.89 45.67
C PRO A 52 -4.17 -46.28 46.44
N ILE A 53 -3.43 -45.26 46.92
CA ILE A 53 -2.44 -45.23 48.03
C ILE A 53 -0.95 -45.02 47.63
N SER A 54 -0.32 -44.19 48.45
CA SER A 54 0.99 -43.49 48.44
C SER A 54 2.26 -44.40 48.43
N GLN A 55 3.52 -43.93 48.30
CA GLN A 55 4.18 -42.65 48.63
C GLN A 55 5.36 -42.28 47.68
N SER A 56 5.83 -41.02 47.80
CA SER A 56 7.17 -40.45 47.52
C SER A 56 8.23 -41.19 46.67
N SER A 57 8.81 -40.49 45.70
CA SER A 57 10.25 -40.16 45.70
C SER A 57 10.62 -39.16 44.59
N SER A 58 11.60 -38.29 44.85
CA SER A 58 12.12 -37.31 43.89
C SER A 58 12.98 -37.98 42.81
N LYS A 59 12.71 -37.71 41.53
CA LYS A 59 13.64 -37.98 40.42
C LYS A 59 13.65 -36.83 39.42
N ASN A 60 14.86 -36.45 39.02
CA ASN A 60 15.16 -35.25 38.24
C ASN A 60 14.57 -35.30 36.83
N PHE A 61 13.78 -34.29 36.44
CA PHE A 61 13.44 -34.05 35.05
C PHE A 61 14.63 -33.41 34.32
N ARG A 62 15.33 -34.18 33.48
CA ARG A 62 16.16 -33.60 32.42
C ARG A 62 15.24 -33.10 31.29
N PRO A 63 15.33 -31.84 30.84
CA PRO A 63 14.67 -31.45 29.60
C PRO A 63 15.40 -32.11 28.42
N ILE A 64 14.69 -32.92 27.63
CA ILE A 64 15.19 -33.42 26.35
C ILE A 64 15.13 -32.23 25.37
N CYS A 65 16.23 -31.47 25.33
CA CYS A 65 16.40 -30.42 24.35
C CYS A 65 16.63 -31.08 22.98
N ARG A 66 15.58 -31.16 22.15
CA ARG A 66 15.71 -31.55 20.75
C ARG A 66 16.32 -30.37 19.99
N SER A 67 17.65 -30.34 19.92
CA SER A 67 18.37 -29.49 18.99
C SER A 67 17.94 -29.85 17.56
N PHE A 68 17.20 -28.96 16.90
CA PHE A 68 17.04 -29.04 15.45
C PHE A 68 18.36 -28.62 14.82
N SER A 69 19.27 -29.58 14.65
CA SER A 69 20.48 -29.40 13.85
C SER A 69 20.08 -29.20 12.39
N SER A 70 19.91 -27.95 11.99
CA SER A 70 19.72 -27.60 10.58
C SER A 70 21.00 -27.96 9.82
N SER A 71 20.92 -28.90 8.89
CA SER A 71 22.01 -29.14 7.95
C SER A 71 22.09 -27.93 7.03
N SER A 72 23.07 -27.05 7.27
CA SER A 72 23.41 -26.00 6.32
C SER A 72 24.01 -26.65 5.09
N ASP A 73 23.20 -26.82 4.05
CA ASP A 73 23.73 -27.07 2.71
C ASP A 73 24.71 -25.94 2.39
N GLY A 74 25.92 -26.30 1.96
CA GLY A 74 27.08 -25.41 1.88
C GLY A 74 27.03 -24.37 0.75
N ASN A 75 25.86 -23.81 0.44
CA ASN A 75 25.72 -22.72 -0.51
C ASN A 75 26.27 -21.44 0.13
N GLY A 76 27.50 -21.09 -0.24
CA GLY A 76 28.38 -20.15 0.46
C GLY A 76 27.98 -18.67 0.41
N TYR A 77 26.77 -18.33 0.87
CA TYR A 77 26.42 -16.98 1.30
C TYR A 77 27.12 -16.67 2.64
N MET A 78 28.45 -16.61 2.61
CA MET A 78 29.18 -15.88 3.63
C MET A 78 28.61 -14.47 3.67
N ALA A 79 28.32 -13.97 4.87
CA ALA A 79 27.91 -12.58 5.06
C ALA A 79 28.92 -11.68 4.34
N ARG A 80 28.48 -11.03 3.26
CA ARG A 80 29.38 -10.19 2.47
C ARG A 80 29.75 -9.00 3.34
N ASN A 81 31.04 -8.84 3.62
CA ASN A 81 31.55 -7.72 4.41
C ASN A 81 30.97 -6.42 3.85
N PHE A 82 30.11 -5.80 4.65
CA PHE A 82 29.33 -4.64 4.27
C PHE A 82 30.11 -3.37 4.62
N ASN A 83 30.27 -2.49 3.63
CA ASN A 83 30.85 -1.16 3.80
C ASN A 83 29.75 -0.13 3.54
N GLU A 84 29.47 0.74 4.51
CA GLU A 84 28.50 1.83 4.36
C GLU A 84 28.89 2.79 3.22
N ASN A 85 30.19 3.01 3.02
CA ASN A 85 30.79 3.95 2.06
C ASN A 85 31.22 3.23 0.78
N ASP A 86 30.28 2.56 0.12
CA ASP A 86 30.52 1.78 -1.09
C ASP A 86 30.40 2.66 -2.35
N GLU A 87 31.48 2.74 -3.15
CA GLU A 87 31.57 3.58 -4.35
C GLU A 87 30.63 3.16 -5.49
N ASP A 88 29.98 2.00 -5.41
CA ASP A 88 28.92 1.59 -6.33
C ASP A 88 27.52 2.09 -5.91
N TYR A 89 27.37 2.61 -4.68
CA TYR A 89 26.07 3.01 -4.11
C TYR A 89 25.95 4.50 -3.77
N VAL A 90 24.79 5.07 -4.05
CA VAL A 90 24.44 6.47 -3.78
C VAL A 90 23.22 6.56 -2.87
N ASN A 91 23.23 7.49 -1.92
CA ASN A 91 22.09 7.74 -1.04
C ASN A 91 20.87 8.27 -1.81
N SER A 92 19.69 8.07 -1.26
CA SER A 92 18.44 8.48 -1.86
C SER A 92 17.39 8.89 -0.82
N THR A 93 16.56 9.86 -1.19
CA THR A 93 15.43 10.35 -0.39
C THR A 93 14.10 10.01 -1.03
N VAL A 94 13.12 9.57 -0.24
CA VAL A 94 11.77 9.29 -0.73
C VAL A 94 11.03 10.61 -0.99
N LEU A 95 10.48 10.78 -2.18
CA LEU A 95 9.57 11.88 -2.49
C LEU A 95 8.14 11.57 -2.09
N GLU A 96 7.38 12.61 -1.72
CA GLU A 96 5.92 12.53 -1.57
C GLU A 96 5.22 12.49 -2.95
N ALA A 97 5.52 11.45 -3.73
CA ALA A 97 4.79 11.08 -4.94
C ALA A 97 3.62 10.13 -4.59
N VAL A 98 2.61 10.09 -5.47
CA VAL A 98 1.43 9.23 -5.34
C VAL A 98 1.46 8.15 -6.42
N GLU A 99 1.57 8.57 -7.68
CA GLU A 99 1.45 7.72 -8.85
C GLU A 99 2.36 8.21 -9.98
N VAL A 100 2.73 7.28 -10.86
CA VAL A 100 3.47 7.54 -12.09
C VAL A 100 2.67 6.98 -13.26
N ARG A 101 2.65 7.73 -14.36
CA ARG A 101 2.15 7.26 -15.67
C ARG A 101 3.17 7.55 -16.76
N SER A 102 3.13 6.79 -17.84
CA SER A 102 3.91 7.05 -19.06
C SER A 102 3.00 7.45 -20.22
N GLY A 103 3.54 8.24 -21.15
CA GLY A 103 2.90 8.65 -22.40
C GLY A 103 3.94 9.15 -23.41
N SER A 104 3.49 9.76 -24.52
CA SER A 104 4.37 10.22 -25.61
C SER A 104 5.48 11.16 -25.15
N GLU A 105 5.15 12.10 -24.26
CA GLU A 105 6.07 13.12 -23.74
C GLU A 105 6.99 12.62 -22.60
N GLY A 106 6.96 11.32 -22.28
CA GLY A 106 7.75 10.71 -21.22
C GLY A 106 6.91 10.23 -20.03
N TYR A 107 7.43 10.45 -18.83
CA TYR A 107 6.81 10.07 -17.56
C TYR A 107 6.20 11.28 -16.88
N ILE A 108 5.03 11.10 -16.28
CA ILE A 108 4.41 12.11 -15.42
C ILE A 108 4.35 11.53 -14.01
N VAL A 109 5.11 12.15 -13.11
CA VAL A 109 5.10 11.86 -11.67
C VAL A 109 4.10 12.80 -11.01
N LYS A 110 3.03 12.25 -10.42
CA LYS A 110 2.06 13.04 -9.67
C LYS A 110 2.49 13.13 -8.21
N MET A 111 2.80 14.34 -7.80
CA MET A 111 3.15 14.69 -6.43
C MET A 111 1.90 14.76 -5.55
N ARG A 112 2.07 14.55 -4.25
CA ARG A 112 0.96 14.52 -3.26
C ARG A 112 0.29 15.88 -3.05
N ASP A 113 0.95 16.98 -3.41
CA ASP A 113 0.36 18.32 -3.44
C ASP A 113 -0.49 18.57 -4.71
N GLY A 114 -0.66 17.56 -5.56
CA GLY A 114 -1.41 17.62 -6.81
C GLY A 114 -0.62 18.13 -8.01
N LYS A 115 0.66 18.54 -7.83
CA LYS A 115 1.50 18.95 -8.96
C LYS A 115 1.91 17.73 -9.78
N ASN A 116 1.88 17.88 -11.10
CA ASN A 116 2.45 16.93 -12.03
C ASN A 116 3.86 17.39 -12.41
N LEU A 117 4.83 16.51 -12.24
CA LEU A 117 6.22 16.73 -12.62
C LEU A 117 6.48 15.89 -13.88
N LEU A 118 6.75 16.59 -14.99
CA LEU A 118 7.11 15.97 -16.27
C LEU A 118 8.56 15.49 -16.20
N CYS A 119 8.79 14.27 -16.67
CA CYS A 119 10.06 13.58 -16.57
C CYS A 119 10.41 12.90 -17.90
N VAL A 120 11.67 13.01 -18.31
CA VAL A 120 12.20 12.20 -19.42
C VAL A 120 13.07 11.08 -18.87
N HIS A 121 13.12 9.97 -19.59
CA HIS A 121 14.00 8.86 -19.24
C HIS A 121 15.47 9.28 -19.37
N ASN A 122 16.32 8.86 -18.44
CA ASN A 122 17.73 9.25 -18.45
C ASN A 122 18.48 8.72 -19.68
N ASN A 123 18.10 7.52 -20.15
CA ASN A 123 18.60 6.90 -21.38
C ASN A 123 17.61 7.07 -22.54
N SER A 124 17.40 8.31 -23.00
CA SER A 124 16.41 8.67 -24.01
C SER A 124 16.73 8.23 -25.46
N GLN A 125 17.39 7.08 -25.67
CA GLN A 125 17.71 6.57 -27.01
C GLN A 125 16.47 6.02 -27.73
N GLY A 126 15.62 6.91 -28.25
CA GLY A 126 14.62 6.62 -29.27
C GLY A 126 13.57 5.55 -28.94
N ARG A 127 13.43 5.15 -27.68
CA ARG A 127 12.40 4.19 -27.26
C ARG A 127 11.07 4.92 -27.20
N GLU A 128 10.12 4.52 -28.05
CA GLU A 128 8.71 4.81 -27.80
C GLU A 128 8.35 4.26 -26.42
N ILE A 129 7.93 5.16 -25.52
CA ILE A 129 7.52 4.78 -24.17
C ILE A 129 6.03 4.43 -24.27
N PRO A 130 5.62 3.16 -24.01
CA PRO A 130 4.22 2.79 -24.09
C PRO A 130 3.38 3.64 -23.15
N GLU A 131 2.23 4.13 -23.62
CA GLU A 131 1.28 4.80 -22.74
C GLU A 131 0.77 3.82 -21.69
N SER A 132 0.83 4.23 -20.42
CA SER A 132 0.42 3.41 -19.28
C SER A 132 -0.54 4.19 -18.39
N ALA A 133 -1.54 3.48 -17.85
CA ALA A 133 -2.42 4.03 -16.84
C ALA A 133 -1.63 4.50 -15.60
N PRO A 134 -2.17 5.44 -14.80
CA PRO A 134 -1.56 5.81 -13.53
C PRO A 134 -1.39 4.60 -12.60
N GLN A 135 -0.18 4.40 -12.11
CA GLN A 135 0.18 3.30 -11.22
C GLN A 135 0.79 3.85 -9.92
N PRO A 136 0.41 3.33 -8.73
CA PRO A 136 1.03 3.72 -7.48
C PRO A 136 2.55 3.47 -7.51
N ALA A 137 3.32 4.44 -7.03
CA ALA A 137 4.77 4.37 -7.11
C ALA A 137 5.44 4.93 -5.84
N ILE A 138 6.60 4.38 -5.49
CA ILE A 138 7.56 5.00 -4.59
C ILE A 138 8.62 5.64 -5.47
N VAL A 139 8.82 6.95 -5.34
CA VAL A 139 9.82 7.68 -6.14
C VAL A 139 10.98 8.07 -5.24
N LEU A 140 12.17 7.55 -5.54
CA LEU A 140 13.42 7.89 -4.86
C LEU A 140 14.13 9.01 -5.63
N ARG A 141 14.49 10.11 -4.97
CA ARG A 141 15.44 11.10 -5.48
C ARG A 141 16.85 10.62 -5.17
N ILE A 142 17.74 10.64 -6.15
CA ILE A 142 19.16 10.29 -5.99
C ILE A 142 19.93 11.52 -5.47
N GLU A 143 20.82 11.30 -4.49
CA GLU A 143 21.57 12.36 -3.79
C GLU A 143 23.00 12.56 -4.34
N ASP A 144 23.17 12.41 -5.66
CA ASP A 144 24.41 12.73 -6.39
C ASP A 144 24.41 14.15 -7.01
N GLY A 145 23.33 14.90 -6.84
CA GLY A 145 23.14 16.21 -7.48
C GLY A 145 22.68 16.16 -8.94
N SER A 146 22.50 14.97 -9.53
CA SER A 146 22.05 14.81 -10.94
C SER A 146 20.59 15.21 -11.18
N GLY A 147 19.80 15.36 -10.11
CA GLY A 147 18.34 15.54 -10.17
C GLY A 147 17.57 14.28 -10.58
N THR A 148 18.25 13.13 -10.70
CA THR A 148 17.64 11.85 -11.10
C THR A 148 16.65 11.34 -10.06
N LEU A 149 15.53 10.84 -10.55
CA LEU A 149 14.48 10.17 -9.80
C LEU A 149 14.39 8.70 -10.27
N LEU A 150 14.23 7.76 -9.35
CA LEU A 150 13.98 6.35 -9.66
C LEU A 150 12.54 6.00 -9.24
N PRO A 151 11.60 5.82 -10.19
CA PRO A 151 10.24 5.37 -9.91
C PRO A 151 10.21 3.84 -9.73
N ILE A 152 9.76 3.38 -8.57
CA ILE A 152 9.50 1.97 -8.28
C ILE A 152 7.99 1.79 -8.22
N ILE A 153 7.42 1.13 -9.23
CA ILE A 153 5.99 0.79 -9.27
C ILE A 153 5.67 -0.21 -8.15
N VAL A 154 4.59 0.04 -7.42
CA VAL A 154 4.16 -0.75 -6.26
C VAL A 154 2.65 -0.91 -6.22
N LEU A 155 2.17 -1.77 -5.33
CA LEU A 155 0.76 -1.77 -4.95
C LEU A 155 0.45 -0.55 -4.06
N GLU A 156 -0.84 -0.18 -4.02
CA GLU A 156 -1.34 0.98 -3.27
C GLU A 156 -0.96 0.93 -1.77
N MET A 157 -1.18 -0.20 -1.10
CA MET A 157 -0.97 -0.33 0.34
C MET A 157 0.46 -0.03 0.82
N PRO A 158 1.54 -0.59 0.23
CA PRO A 158 2.91 -0.20 0.56
C PRO A 158 3.21 1.30 0.38
N SER A 159 2.64 1.95 -0.64
CA SER A 159 2.79 3.40 -0.87
C SER A 159 2.07 4.21 0.22
N VAL A 160 0.81 3.88 0.51
CA VAL A 160 0.02 4.52 1.57
C VAL A 160 0.69 4.38 2.94
N LEU A 161 1.20 3.20 3.28
CA LEU A 161 1.90 2.95 4.54
C LEU A 161 3.26 3.66 4.64
N LEU A 162 3.94 3.89 3.52
CA LEU A 162 5.17 4.70 3.48
C LEU A 162 4.85 6.18 3.69
N MET A 163 3.86 6.69 2.97
CA MET A 163 3.38 8.08 3.07
C MET A 163 2.82 8.41 4.46
N ALA A 164 2.23 7.43 5.16
CA ALA A 164 1.84 7.57 6.56
C ALA A 164 3.06 7.69 7.49
N ALA A 165 4.12 6.90 7.26
CA ALA A 165 5.34 6.94 8.07
C ALA A 165 6.15 8.23 7.91
N ILE A 166 6.31 8.70 6.65
CA ILE A 166 6.99 9.96 6.32
C ILE A 166 6.31 11.15 6.99
N ARG A 167 4.97 11.20 6.98
CA ARG A 167 4.19 12.24 7.66
C ARG A 167 3.91 11.99 9.15
N HIS A 168 4.55 10.97 9.73
CA HIS A 168 4.40 10.57 11.14
C HIS A 168 2.94 10.38 11.59
N VAL A 169 2.07 9.91 10.69
CA VAL A 169 0.66 9.63 10.96
C VAL A 169 0.56 8.38 11.84
N HIS A 170 -0.04 8.52 13.02
CA HIS A 170 -0.24 7.40 13.93
C HIS A 170 -1.38 6.49 13.45
N ILE A 171 -1.08 5.20 13.29
CA ILE A 171 -2.05 4.16 12.93
C ILE A 171 -2.37 3.37 14.20
N ALA A 172 -3.66 3.22 14.53
CA ALA A 172 -4.14 2.69 15.82
C ALA A 172 -3.77 1.21 16.10
N ARG A 173 -3.27 0.48 15.10
CA ARG A 173 -2.72 -0.88 15.25
C ARG A 173 -1.34 -0.94 14.59
N PRO A 174 -0.38 -1.68 15.17
CA PRO A 174 0.94 -1.85 14.57
C PRO A 174 0.85 -2.40 13.14
N THR A 175 1.48 -1.70 12.22
CA THR A 175 1.70 -2.15 10.84
C THR A 175 2.75 -3.26 10.81
N ILE A 176 2.77 -4.10 9.77
CA ILE A 176 3.79 -5.16 9.62
C ILE A 176 5.21 -4.61 9.74
N TYR A 177 5.47 -3.40 9.21
CA TYR A 177 6.78 -2.75 9.28
C TYR A 177 7.16 -2.30 10.71
N GLN A 178 6.19 -1.96 11.56
CA GLN A 178 6.44 -1.69 12.99
C GLN A 178 6.69 -3.00 13.74
N VAL A 179 5.92 -4.06 13.47
CA VAL A 179 6.13 -5.39 14.05
C VAL A 179 7.51 -5.95 13.69
N VAL A 180 7.95 -5.79 12.43
CA VAL A 180 9.29 -6.19 11.99
C VAL A 180 10.38 -5.38 12.68
N LYS A 181 10.21 -4.05 12.84
CA LYS A 181 11.15 -3.23 13.61
C LYS A 181 11.25 -3.71 15.06
N GLU A 182 10.12 -3.86 15.76
CA GLU A 182 10.10 -4.32 17.16
C GLU A 182 10.68 -5.73 17.30
N LEU A 183 10.50 -6.61 16.31
CA LEU A 183 11.11 -7.94 16.29
C LEU A 183 12.64 -7.86 16.16
N ILE A 184 13.16 -7.04 15.24
CA ILE A 184 14.60 -6.79 15.07
C ILE A 184 15.21 -6.24 16.36
N ASP A 185 14.61 -5.18 16.91
CA ASP A 185 15.04 -4.56 18.18
C ASP A 185 15.08 -5.60 19.32
N LYS A 186 14.03 -6.44 19.46
CA LYS A 186 13.92 -7.48 20.51
C LYS A 186 14.88 -8.65 20.33
N MET A 187 15.35 -8.91 19.11
CA MET A 187 16.35 -9.95 18.84
C MET A 187 17.79 -9.46 19.07
N GLY A 188 18.00 -8.20 19.46
CA GLY A 188 19.33 -7.62 19.70
C GLY A 188 20.07 -7.26 18.41
N TYR A 189 19.32 -6.85 17.38
CA TYR A 189 19.87 -6.36 16.11
C TYR A 189 19.40 -4.94 15.83
N GLU A 190 20.18 -4.24 15.01
CA GLU A 190 19.87 -2.91 14.47
C GLU A 190 19.86 -2.97 12.95
N VAL A 191 18.89 -2.31 12.32
CA VAL A 191 19.00 -2.02 10.88
C VAL A 191 20.12 -0.99 10.69
N LYS A 192 21.02 -1.23 9.72
CA LYS A 192 22.04 -0.25 9.32
C LYS A 192 21.65 0.52 8.06
N LEU A 193 21.21 -0.17 7.01
CA LEU A 193 20.66 0.46 5.80
C LEU A 193 19.85 -0.49 4.91
N VAL A 194 19.33 0.05 3.82
CA VAL A 194 18.74 -0.69 2.70
C VAL A 194 19.46 -0.34 1.40
N ARG A 195 19.72 -1.34 0.55
CA ARG A 195 20.23 -1.14 -0.82
C ARG A 195 19.23 -1.63 -1.86
N VAL A 196 18.97 -0.83 -2.89
CA VAL A 196 18.25 -1.25 -4.11
C VAL A 196 19.30 -1.57 -5.17
N ASN A 197 19.48 -2.85 -5.47
CA ASN A 197 20.69 -3.35 -6.16
C ASN A 197 20.55 -3.42 -7.68
N LYS A 198 19.49 -4.09 -8.14
CA LYS A 198 19.36 -4.49 -9.55
C LYS A 198 17.90 -4.66 -9.93
N ARG A 199 17.66 -4.75 -11.23
CA ARG A 199 16.36 -5.11 -11.81
C ARG A 199 16.50 -6.38 -12.66
N ILE A 200 15.62 -7.34 -12.44
CA ILE A 200 15.57 -8.63 -13.16
C ILE A 200 14.13 -8.79 -13.65
N GLN A 201 13.93 -8.93 -14.97
CA GLN A 201 12.61 -9.15 -15.58
C GLN A 201 11.57 -8.15 -15.05
N GLU A 202 11.85 -6.85 -15.22
CA GLU A 202 11.07 -5.71 -14.71
C GLU A 202 10.97 -5.56 -13.17
N ALA A 203 11.31 -6.58 -12.38
CA ALA A 203 11.26 -6.56 -10.92
C ALA A 203 12.57 -6.08 -10.28
N TYR A 204 12.49 -5.11 -9.39
CA TYR A 204 13.61 -4.60 -8.61
C TYR A 204 13.89 -5.47 -7.37
N CYS A 205 15.16 -5.73 -7.08
CA CYS A 205 15.63 -6.43 -5.87
C CYS A 205 16.23 -5.43 -4.86
N ALA A 206 15.98 -5.64 -3.57
CA ALA A 206 16.57 -4.83 -2.51
C ALA A 206 17.04 -5.68 -1.33
N GLU A 207 18.09 -5.23 -0.65
CA GLU A 207 18.69 -5.92 0.50
C GLU A 207 18.59 -5.05 1.75
N LEU A 208 18.14 -5.65 2.86
CA LEU A 208 18.13 -5.06 4.19
C LEU A 208 19.35 -5.54 4.97
N TYR A 209 20.17 -4.61 5.45
CA TYR A 209 21.40 -4.89 6.20
C TYR A 209 21.16 -4.66 7.69
N LEU A 210 21.38 -5.71 8.49
CA LEU A 210 21.33 -5.67 9.96
C LEU A 210 22.72 -5.93 10.54
N THR A 211 23.04 -5.32 11.68
CA THR A 211 24.14 -5.77 12.53
C THR A 211 23.63 -6.04 13.94
N LYS A 212 24.40 -6.79 14.72
CA LYS A 212 24.09 -7.04 16.13
C LYS A 212 24.28 -5.77 16.95
N THR A 213 23.44 -5.57 17.96
CA THR A 213 23.58 -4.42 18.88
C THR A 213 24.89 -4.57 19.65
N GLY A 214 25.80 -3.60 19.49
CA GLY A 214 27.12 -3.59 20.13
C GLY A 214 28.23 -4.35 19.39
N ASP A 215 27.93 -5.04 18.28
CA ASP A 215 28.93 -5.71 17.44
C ASP A 215 28.62 -5.47 15.95
N GLN A 216 29.48 -4.68 15.31
CA GLN A 216 29.36 -4.32 13.89
C GLN A 216 30.09 -5.30 12.96
N THR A 217 30.76 -6.33 13.49
CA THR A 217 31.49 -7.32 12.68
C THR A 217 30.55 -8.40 12.13
N GLU A 218 29.51 -8.76 12.87
CA GLU A 218 28.44 -9.66 12.42
C GLU A 218 27.35 -8.87 11.65
N CYS A 219 27.39 -8.94 10.32
CA CYS A 219 26.36 -8.39 9.43
C CYS A 219 25.44 -9.50 8.90
N ILE A 220 24.13 -9.29 8.93
CA ILE A 220 23.11 -10.18 8.34
C ILE A 220 22.37 -9.41 7.25
N THR A 221 22.19 -10.04 6.10
CA THR A 221 21.50 -9.44 4.95
C THR A 221 20.25 -10.24 4.61
N PHE A 222 19.14 -9.54 4.33
CA PHE A 222 17.88 -10.14 3.86
C PHE A 222 17.49 -9.58 2.50
N ASP A 223 17.24 -10.46 1.53
CA ASP A 223 16.61 -10.08 0.25
C ASP A 223 15.12 -9.77 0.47
N LEU A 224 14.67 -8.63 -0.06
CA LEU A 224 13.34 -8.06 0.12
C LEU A 224 12.89 -7.36 -1.16
N ARG A 225 11.57 -7.20 -1.30
CA ARG A 225 11.02 -6.25 -2.27
C ARG A 225 11.39 -4.82 -1.83
N PRO A 226 11.77 -3.92 -2.75
CA PRO A 226 12.14 -2.55 -2.40
C PRO A 226 11.06 -1.81 -1.61
N SER A 227 9.78 -2.05 -1.93
CA SER A 227 8.66 -1.44 -1.21
C SER A 227 8.65 -1.74 0.29
N ASP A 228 9.06 -2.94 0.68
CA ASP A 228 9.08 -3.39 2.07
C ASP A 228 10.37 -2.94 2.76
N ALA A 229 11.51 -3.06 2.07
CA ALA A 229 12.80 -2.57 2.56
C ALA A 229 12.77 -1.05 2.84
N ILE A 230 12.29 -0.24 1.89
CA ILE A 230 12.13 1.22 2.03
C ILE A 230 11.18 1.57 3.19
N ASN A 231 10.08 0.82 3.36
CA ASN A 231 9.13 1.03 4.46
C ASN A 231 9.75 0.74 5.84
N ILE A 232 10.65 -0.24 5.94
CA ILE A 232 11.44 -0.52 7.14
C ILE A 232 12.47 0.60 7.35
N ALA A 233 13.22 0.97 6.30
CA ALA A 233 14.28 1.97 6.35
C ALA A 233 13.80 3.32 6.90
N VAL A 234 12.69 3.84 6.37
CA VAL A 234 12.08 5.11 6.84
C VAL A 234 11.65 5.05 8.31
N ARG A 235 11.17 3.89 8.79
CA ARG A 235 10.76 3.71 10.20
C ARG A 235 11.95 3.55 11.15
N CYS A 236 13.04 2.94 10.68
CA CYS A 236 14.29 2.81 11.43
C CYS A 236 15.18 4.06 11.32
N LYS A 237 14.85 5.01 10.43
CA LYS A 237 15.62 6.23 10.14
C LYS A 237 17.05 5.94 9.65
N VAL A 238 17.18 4.93 8.79
CA VAL A 238 18.44 4.50 8.18
C VAL A 238 18.53 4.95 6.71
N PRO A 239 19.72 5.11 6.13
CA PRO A 239 19.85 5.50 4.74
C PRO A 239 19.30 4.44 3.78
N ILE A 240 18.78 4.93 2.64
CA ILE A 240 18.35 4.12 1.51
C ILE A 240 19.33 4.38 0.39
N GLN A 241 20.10 3.37 0.01
CA GLN A 241 21.09 3.41 -1.05
C GLN A 241 20.54 2.77 -2.33
N VAL A 242 20.95 3.30 -3.49
CA VAL A 242 20.64 2.77 -4.82
C VAL A 242 21.95 2.53 -5.55
N HIS A 243 22.06 1.42 -6.28
CA HIS A 243 23.22 1.13 -7.11
C HIS A 243 23.33 2.13 -8.28
N ARG A 244 24.51 2.71 -8.51
CA ARG A 244 24.72 3.79 -9.49
C ARG A 244 24.30 3.40 -10.91
N SER A 245 24.61 2.18 -11.35
CA SER A 245 24.21 1.74 -12.70
C SER A 245 22.69 1.64 -12.87
N LEU A 246 21.96 1.27 -11.81
CA LEU A 246 20.50 1.16 -11.80
C LEU A 246 19.84 2.55 -11.81
N ALA A 247 20.37 3.48 -11.00
CA ALA A 247 19.97 4.87 -11.01
C ALA A 247 20.18 5.52 -12.39
N TYR A 248 21.28 5.17 -13.07
CA TYR A 248 21.56 5.65 -14.42
C TYR A 248 20.65 5.01 -15.49
N SER A 249 20.43 3.69 -15.44
CA SER A 249 19.68 2.96 -16.48
C SER A 249 18.18 3.18 -16.42
N ASP A 250 17.60 3.14 -15.23
CA ASP A 250 16.15 3.15 -15.02
C ASP A 250 15.63 4.51 -14.50
N GLY A 251 16.55 5.44 -14.21
CA GLY A 251 16.23 6.78 -13.74
C GLY A 251 15.50 7.65 -14.76
N ILE A 252 14.74 8.61 -14.25
CA ILE A 252 14.08 9.68 -14.99
C ILE A 252 14.53 11.03 -14.42
N ARG A 253 14.60 12.08 -15.25
CA ARG A 253 14.98 13.43 -14.83
C ARG A 253 13.84 14.42 -15.07
N SER A 254 13.60 15.30 -14.11
CA SER A 254 12.57 16.34 -14.22
C SER A 254 12.91 17.31 -15.35
N VAL A 255 11.96 17.54 -16.27
CA VAL A 255 12.06 18.60 -17.27
C VAL A 255 11.22 19.75 -16.76
N GLU A 256 11.83 20.91 -16.53
CA GLU A 256 11.04 22.13 -16.38
C GLU A 256 10.33 22.40 -17.70
N PRO A 257 8.99 22.56 -17.73
CA PRO A 257 8.32 22.99 -18.95
C PRO A 257 8.94 24.33 -19.34
N ALA A 258 9.56 24.38 -20.52
CA ALA A 258 10.24 25.57 -20.97
C ALA A 258 9.28 26.75 -20.85
N LYS A 259 9.70 27.81 -20.15
CA LYS A 259 9.04 29.11 -20.23
C LYS A 259 9.20 29.58 -21.67
N PHE A 260 8.27 29.19 -22.54
CA PHE A 260 8.19 29.69 -23.90
C PHE A 260 8.03 31.21 -23.83
N VAL A 261 9.15 31.91 -24.02
CA VAL A 261 9.16 33.36 -24.14
C VAL A 261 8.34 33.68 -25.40
N ALA A 262 7.25 34.40 -25.20
CA ALA A 262 6.31 34.67 -26.28
C ALA A 262 6.95 35.60 -27.33
N SER A 263 7.29 35.04 -28.50
CA SER A 263 7.52 35.83 -29.72
C SER A 263 7.27 35.01 -30.98
N ALA A 264 6.13 35.28 -31.64
CA ALA A 264 5.68 34.77 -32.95
C ALA A 264 5.56 33.23 -33.11
N GLY A 265 4.46 32.68 -33.64
CA GLY A 265 3.21 33.29 -34.10
C GLY A 265 2.39 32.25 -34.88
N LEU A 266 1.06 32.43 -34.90
CA LEU A 266 0.08 31.59 -35.61
C LEU A 266 -0.15 30.17 -35.05
N SER A 267 -1.36 29.96 -34.49
CA SER A 267 -2.09 28.69 -34.31
C SER A 267 -1.31 27.39 -34.09
N ASP A 268 -1.25 26.90 -32.85
CA ASP A 268 -2.05 25.76 -32.37
C ASP A 268 -1.73 25.46 -30.89
N GLY A 269 -2.59 25.87 -29.94
CA GLY A 269 -2.22 25.82 -28.52
C GLY A 269 -3.26 26.25 -27.47
N LEU A 270 -4.54 26.33 -27.83
CA LEU A 270 -5.64 26.74 -26.93
C LEU A 270 -6.82 25.76 -26.96
N LEU A 271 -6.55 24.45 -26.76
CA LEU A 271 -7.61 23.43 -26.87
C LEU A 271 -7.80 22.47 -25.67
N PHE A 272 -7.08 22.63 -24.55
CA PHE A 272 -7.25 21.73 -23.39
C PHE A 272 -7.38 22.37 -22.00
N THR A 273 -7.31 23.71 -21.85
CA THR A 273 -7.33 24.36 -20.53
C THR A 273 -8.44 25.41 -20.35
N GLU A 274 -9.27 25.67 -21.37
CA GLU A 274 -10.41 26.61 -21.26
C GLU A 274 -11.79 25.94 -21.26
N LEU A 275 -11.89 24.61 -21.40
CA LEU A 275 -13.20 23.91 -21.39
C LEU A 275 -13.78 23.64 -19.99
N ASP A 276 -13.02 23.91 -18.92
CA ASP A 276 -13.43 23.68 -17.52
C ASP A 276 -13.57 25.00 -16.71
N ARG A 277 -13.55 26.15 -17.38
CA ARG A 277 -14.06 27.40 -16.79
C ARG A 277 -15.58 27.38 -16.86
N PRO A 278 -16.32 27.46 -15.74
CA PRO A 278 -17.76 27.57 -15.81
C PRO A 278 -18.14 28.95 -16.36
N ASP A 279 -18.72 29.00 -17.56
CA ASP A 279 -19.15 30.22 -18.27
C ASP A 279 -20.26 31.04 -17.55
N GLY A 280 -20.58 30.70 -16.29
CA GLY A 280 -21.75 31.18 -15.56
C GLY A 280 -23.09 30.69 -16.11
N GLN A 281 -23.11 30.09 -17.31
CA GLN A 281 -24.30 29.56 -17.95
C GLN A 281 -24.68 28.18 -17.40
N PRO A 282 -25.98 27.93 -17.11
CA PRO A 282 -26.43 26.64 -16.60
C PRO A 282 -26.48 25.58 -17.70
N CYS A 283 -25.37 24.87 -17.92
CA CYS A 283 -25.29 23.77 -18.88
C CYS A 283 -26.30 22.64 -18.54
N VAL A 284 -26.74 21.90 -19.57
CA VAL A 284 -27.81 20.89 -19.46
C VAL A 284 -27.37 19.72 -18.55
N GLU A 285 -26.08 19.43 -18.56
CA GLU A 285 -25.42 18.39 -17.80
C GLU A 285 -25.42 18.72 -16.30
N ALA A 286 -25.18 19.98 -15.93
CA ALA A 286 -25.31 20.44 -14.54
C ALA A 286 -26.77 20.46 -14.07
N GLN A 287 -27.73 20.75 -14.95
CA GLN A 287 -29.16 20.66 -14.64
C GLN A 287 -29.56 19.18 -14.39
N GLU A 288 -29.10 18.26 -15.24
CA GLU A 288 -29.31 16.82 -15.08
C GLU A 288 -28.70 16.29 -13.77
N PHE A 289 -27.44 16.65 -13.49
CA PHE A 289 -26.76 16.31 -12.23
C PHE A 289 -27.52 16.82 -11.00
N SER A 290 -28.02 18.05 -11.05
CA SER A 290 -28.80 18.66 -9.97
C SER A 290 -30.10 17.92 -9.69
N LEU A 291 -30.81 17.45 -10.74
CA LEU A 291 -32.02 16.65 -10.58
C LEU A 291 -31.74 15.27 -10.02
N VAL A 292 -30.68 14.59 -10.49
CA VAL A 292 -30.26 13.28 -9.96
C VAL A 292 -29.87 13.40 -8.48
N ARG A 293 -29.09 14.43 -8.11
CA ARG A 293 -28.72 14.71 -6.72
C ARG A 293 -29.94 14.94 -5.83
N ASN A 294 -30.88 15.78 -6.25
CA ASN A 294 -32.09 16.08 -5.48
C ASN A 294 -33.02 14.86 -5.36
N MET A 295 -33.11 14.03 -6.39
CA MET A 295 -33.82 12.74 -6.34
C MET A 295 -33.17 11.81 -5.31
N PHE A 296 -31.83 11.68 -5.31
CA PHE A 296 -31.12 10.80 -4.40
C PHE A 296 -31.24 11.23 -2.93
N ILE A 297 -31.16 12.55 -2.66
CA ILE A 297 -31.42 13.12 -1.33
C ILE A 297 -32.85 12.79 -0.88
N ALA A 298 -33.86 12.97 -1.74
CA ALA A 298 -35.24 12.65 -1.40
C ALA A 298 -35.49 11.15 -1.18
N VAL A 299 -34.70 10.25 -1.78
CA VAL A 299 -34.75 8.80 -1.50
C VAL A 299 -34.14 8.49 -0.14
N VAL A 300 -32.98 9.07 0.19
CA VAL A 300 -32.31 8.87 1.49
C VAL A 300 -33.13 9.45 2.66
N GLU A 301 -33.88 10.52 2.41
CA GLU A 301 -34.80 11.14 3.38
C GLU A 301 -36.22 10.52 3.36
N GLU A 302 -36.42 9.39 2.66
CA GLU A 302 -37.71 8.68 2.54
C GLU A 302 -38.89 9.52 1.96
N ARG A 303 -38.59 10.66 1.32
CA ARG A 303 -39.55 11.55 0.65
C ARG A 303 -39.91 11.07 -0.76
N TYR A 304 -40.50 9.88 -0.85
CA TYR A 304 -40.77 9.20 -2.12
C TYR A 304 -41.62 10.00 -3.13
N LYS A 305 -42.55 10.85 -2.67
CA LYS A 305 -43.35 11.74 -3.54
C LYS A 305 -42.49 12.79 -4.25
N ASP A 306 -41.50 13.33 -3.55
CA ASP A 306 -40.57 14.31 -4.10
C ASP A 306 -39.56 13.63 -5.03
N ALA A 307 -39.05 12.45 -4.65
CA ALA A 307 -38.21 11.62 -5.51
C ALA A 307 -38.89 11.28 -6.85
N ALA A 308 -40.18 10.91 -6.84
CA ALA A 308 -40.96 10.70 -8.06
C ALA A 308 -41.05 11.98 -8.91
N THR A 309 -41.33 13.12 -8.27
CA THR A 309 -41.39 14.44 -8.94
C THR A 309 -40.05 14.83 -9.58
N TRP A 310 -38.92 14.53 -8.94
CA TRP A 310 -37.59 14.76 -9.51
C TRP A 310 -37.26 13.81 -10.67
N LYS A 311 -37.64 12.53 -10.55
CA LYS A 311 -37.52 11.53 -11.62
C LYS A 311 -38.31 11.94 -12.87
N ASP A 312 -39.53 12.44 -12.71
CA ASP A 312 -40.37 12.86 -13.84
C ASP A 312 -39.83 14.14 -14.53
N LYS A 313 -39.25 15.07 -13.76
CA LYS A 313 -38.51 16.22 -14.30
C LYS A 313 -37.27 15.79 -15.10
N LEU A 314 -36.51 14.81 -14.58
CA LEU A 314 -35.32 14.23 -15.24
C LEU A 314 -35.70 13.53 -16.55
N MET A 315 -36.77 12.72 -16.54
CA MET A 315 -37.34 12.10 -17.74
C MET A 315 -37.72 13.16 -18.79
N LYS A 316 -38.38 14.25 -18.37
CA LYS A 316 -38.79 15.34 -19.27
C LYS A 316 -37.60 16.07 -19.90
N LEU A 317 -36.48 16.25 -19.21
CA LEU A 317 -35.23 16.77 -19.80
C LEU A 317 -34.61 15.79 -20.79
N ARG A 318 -34.49 14.50 -20.42
CA ARG A 318 -33.92 13.46 -21.30
C ARG A 318 -34.72 13.27 -22.59
N SER A 319 -36.05 13.30 -22.52
CA SER A 319 -36.91 13.27 -23.71
C SER A 319 -36.76 14.50 -24.59
N LYS A 320 -36.52 15.70 -24.03
CA LYS A 320 -36.19 16.88 -24.83
C LYS A 320 -34.84 16.72 -25.56
N ARG A 321 -33.80 16.19 -24.89
CA ARG A 321 -32.49 15.94 -25.51
C ARG A 321 -32.60 14.97 -26.69
N LYS A 322 -33.42 13.92 -26.59
CA LYS A 322 -33.62 12.92 -27.66
C LYS A 322 -34.38 13.44 -28.89
N ASN A 323 -34.98 14.62 -28.82
CA ASN A 323 -35.66 15.26 -29.97
C ASN A 323 -34.77 16.29 -30.69
N TRP A 324 -33.51 16.45 -30.28
CA TRP A 324 -32.56 17.43 -30.83
C TRP A 324 -31.26 16.77 -31.35
N ALA A 325 -31.23 15.44 -31.36
CA ALA A 325 -30.13 14.58 -31.84
C ALA A 325 -30.68 13.59 -32.86
#